data_AF-U3U2Q2-F1
#
_entry.id   AF-U3U2Q2-F1
#
_cell.length_a   1.000
_cell.length_b   1.000
_cell.length_c   1.000
_cell.angle_alpha   90.00
_cell.angle_beta   90.00
_cell.angle_gamma   90.00
#
_symmetry.space_group_name_H-M   'P 1'
#
loop_
_entity.id
_entity.type
_entity.pdbx_description
1 polymer ?
#
loop_
_entity_poly.entity_id
_entity_poly.type
_entity_poly.pdbx_seq_one_letter_code
_entity_poly.pdbx_strand_id
1 'polypeptide(L)'
;MPQRSEIFAARAWLAVCLLLMLALAWLLPRCHINSSVLALLPQQNLGQAPAEIQQGFMQRLDRQLVWLVSAPGADGDAAAAWWQAQLEALPMLSEVSGALDDHQLQRWGSFAYQHRNGLIDPLTRARLQHGGGAAAADA
;
A
#
# COMPACT_ATOMS: atom_id res chain seq x y z
N MET A 1 16.18 34.37 -52.74
CA MET A 1 17.03 33.18 -52.55
C MET A 1 17.26 33.04 -51.07
N PRO A 2 16.73 32.02 -50.38
CA PRO A 2 16.92 31.88 -48.94
C PRO A 2 18.41 31.78 -48.64
N GLN A 3 18.89 32.58 -47.69
CA GLN A 3 20.31 32.60 -47.36
C GLN A 3 20.70 31.25 -46.75
N ARG A 4 21.88 30.74 -47.10
CA ARG A 4 22.41 29.44 -46.61
C ARG A 4 22.43 29.35 -45.06
N SER A 5 22.48 30.50 -44.40
CA SER A 5 22.39 30.69 -42.94
C SER A 5 20.99 30.37 -42.38
N GLU A 6 19.91 30.71 -43.08
CA GLU A 6 18.53 30.47 -42.65
C GLU A 6 18.21 28.96 -42.63
N ILE A 7 18.69 28.23 -43.64
CA ILE A 7 18.55 26.78 -43.70
C ILE A 7 19.35 26.10 -42.57
N PHE A 8 20.52 26.64 -42.23
CA PHE A 8 21.31 26.13 -41.10
C PHE A 8 20.62 26.40 -39.76
N ALA A 9 20.08 27.60 -39.56
CA ALA A 9 19.31 27.97 -38.37
C ALA A 9 18.05 27.10 -38.22
N ALA A 10 17.31 26.86 -39.31
CA ALA A 10 16.13 25.99 -39.30
C ALA A 10 16.48 24.54 -38.96
N ARG A 11 17.61 24.02 -39.48
CA ARG A 11 18.09 22.67 -39.15
C ARG A 11 18.56 22.55 -37.71
N ALA A 12 19.25 23.56 -37.20
CA ALA A 12 19.66 23.62 -35.80
C ALA A 12 18.43 23.65 -34.88
N TRP A 13 17.41 24.44 -35.23
CA TRP A 13 16.15 24.50 -34.51
C TRP A 13 15.40 23.17 -34.51
N LEU A 14 15.29 22.52 -35.68
CA LEU A 14 14.69 21.19 -35.81
C LEU A 14 15.43 20.17 -34.94
N ALA A 15 16.76 20.20 -34.92
CA ALA A 15 17.57 19.32 -34.07
C ALA A 15 17.28 19.55 -32.57
N VAL A 16 17.14 20.81 -32.13
CA VAL A 16 16.77 21.13 -30.74
C VAL A 16 15.36 20.63 -30.41
N CYS A 17 14.38 20.84 -31.30
CA CYS A 17 13.03 20.31 -31.12
C CYS A 17 13.00 18.78 -31.03
N LEU A 18 13.76 18.08 -31.88
CA LEU A 18 13.89 16.62 -31.82
C LEU A 18 14.52 16.14 -30.52
N LEU A 19 15.57 16.82 -30.05
CA LEU A 19 16.25 16.48 -28.80
C LEU A 19 15.30 16.66 -27.59
N LEU A 20 14.53 17.74 -27.56
CA LEU A 20 13.51 17.96 -26.54
C LEU A 20 12.40 16.90 -26.58
N MET A 21 11.94 16.52 -27.78
CA MET A 21 10.94 15.44 -27.92
C MET A 21 11.49 14.11 -27.42
N LEU A 22 12.74 13.77 -27.74
CA LEU A 22 13.38 12.54 -27.28
C LEU A 22 13.55 12.52 -25.75
N ALA A 23 13.99 13.65 -25.18
CA ALA A 23 14.11 13.81 -23.73
C ALA A 23 12.76 13.66 -23.03
N LEU A 24 11.70 14.26 -23.60
CA LEU A 24 10.35 14.14 -23.07
C LEU A 24 9.84 12.69 -23.16
N ALA A 25 10.01 12.02 -24.30
CA ALA A 25 9.62 10.62 -24.48
C ALA A 25 10.37 9.67 -23.53
N TRP A 26 11.59 10.03 -23.11
CA TRP A 26 12.36 9.27 -22.14
C TRP A 26 11.96 9.56 -20.68
N LEU A 27 11.56 10.80 -20.38
CA LEU A 27 11.15 11.22 -19.04
C LEU A 27 9.69 10.81 -18.73
N LEU A 28 8.82 10.80 -19.74
CA LEU A 28 7.40 10.45 -19.60
C LEU A 28 7.15 9.07 -18.95
N PRO A 29 7.82 7.96 -19.36
CA PRO A 29 7.64 6.67 -18.68
C PRO A 29 8.26 6.62 -17.28
N ARG A 30 9.09 7.60 -16.92
CA ARG A 30 9.69 7.72 -15.58
C ARG A 30 8.84 8.55 -14.62
N CYS A 31 7.82 9.26 -15.12
CA CYS A 31 6.85 9.97 -14.30
C CYS A 31 5.86 8.98 -13.68
N HIS A 32 6.26 8.35 -12.57
CA HIS A 32 5.32 7.66 -11.70
C HIS A 32 4.51 8.70 -10.91
N ILE A 33 3.20 8.80 -11.18
CA ILE A 33 2.29 9.61 -10.38
C ILE A 33 2.06 8.89 -9.04
N ASN A 34 2.68 9.37 -7.98
CA ASN A 34 2.45 8.89 -6.61
C ASN A 34 1.10 9.44 -6.11
N SER A 35 0.02 8.69 -6.30
CA SER A 35 -1.31 8.99 -5.75
C SER A 35 -1.52 8.45 -4.33
N SER A 36 -0.45 8.21 -3.57
CA SER A 36 -0.56 7.67 -2.23
C SER A 36 -0.90 8.77 -1.22
N VAL A 37 -2.11 8.71 -0.65
CA VAL A 37 -2.55 9.58 0.45
C VAL A 37 -1.62 9.45 1.68
N LEU A 38 -0.84 8.37 1.80
CA LEU A 38 0.19 8.23 2.83
C LEU A 38 1.37 9.18 2.67
N ALA A 39 1.63 9.73 1.47
CA ALA A 39 2.63 10.79 1.30
C ALA A 39 2.18 12.13 1.92
N LEU A 40 0.88 12.26 2.22
CA LEU A 40 0.28 13.40 2.91
C LEU A 40 0.17 13.17 4.43
N LEU A 41 0.50 11.98 4.93
CA LEU A 41 0.57 11.76 6.38
C LEU A 41 1.82 12.45 6.91
N PRO A 42 1.68 13.35 7.91
CA PRO A 42 2.84 13.99 8.52
C PRO A 42 3.76 12.92 9.10
N GLN A 43 4.99 12.87 8.59
CA GLN A 43 6.07 11.92 8.97
C GLN A 43 6.33 11.86 10.48
N GLN A 44 5.78 12.81 11.25
CA GLN A 44 5.95 12.94 12.69
C GLN A 44 5.06 12.00 13.53
N ASN A 45 4.06 11.32 12.95
CA ASN A 45 3.13 10.46 13.72
C ASN A 45 3.45 8.96 13.75
N LEU A 46 4.50 8.51 13.05
CA LEU A 46 4.96 7.12 13.10
C LEU A 46 6.17 7.05 14.01
N GLY A 47 5.93 6.99 15.33
CA GLY A 47 6.98 6.99 16.34
C GLY A 47 8.08 5.98 16.05
N GLN A 48 9.33 6.45 15.98
CA GLN A 48 10.61 5.72 16.01
C GLN A 48 10.74 4.39 15.23
N ALA A 49 9.87 4.10 14.27
CA ALA A 49 10.00 2.89 13.46
C ALA A 49 11.19 3.04 12.50
N PRO A 50 12.09 2.04 12.39
CA PRO A 50 13.21 2.08 11.44
C PRO A 50 12.71 2.37 10.04
N ALA A 51 13.44 3.22 9.30
CA ALA A 51 13.02 3.69 7.98
C ALA A 51 12.82 2.52 6.99
N GLU A 52 13.53 1.41 7.17
CA GLU A 52 13.39 0.22 6.33
C GLU A 52 12.00 -0.44 6.48
N ILE A 53 11.44 -0.44 7.69
CA ILE A 53 10.11 -0.99 7.95
C ILE A 53 9.03 -0.09 7.36
N GLN A 54 9.21 1.23 7.43
CA GLN A 54 8.29 2.19 6.85
C GLN A 54 8.21 2.05 5.32
N GLN A 55 9.38 1.93 4.67
CA GLN A 55 9.46 1.74 3.21
C GLN A 55 8.84 0.41 2.77
N GLY A 56 9.14 -0.69 3.48
CA GLY A 56 8.54 -2.00 3.19
C GLY A 56 7.04 -2.07 3.47
N PHE A 57 6.51 -1.21 4.34
CA PHE A 57 5.07 -1.08 4.57
C PHE A 57 4.39 -0.28 3.47
N MET A 58 4.96 0.85 3.06
CA MET A 58 4.45 1.65 1.92
C MET A 58 4.45 0.85 0.61
N GLN A 59 5.51 0.07 0.35
CA GLN A 59 5.59 -0.79 -0.85
C GLN A 59 4.57 -1.92 -0.86
N ARG A 60 4.20 -2.46 0.31
CA ARG A 60 3.20 -3.53 0.41
C ARG A 60 1.79 -2.99 0.34
N LEU A 61 1.48 -1.89 1.03
CA LEU A 61 0.16 -1.27 0.99
C LEU A 61 -0.24 -0.83 -0.42
N ASP A 62 0.69 -0.26 -1.17
CA ASP A 62 0.42 0.19 -2.55
C ASP A 62 0.14 -0.99 -3.51
N ARG A 63 0.63 -2.19 -3.16
CA ARG A 63 0.54 -3.40 -4.00
C ARG A 63 -0.46 -4.43 -3.47
N GLN A 64 -1.19 -4.12 -2.41
CA GLN A 64 -2.17 -5.01 -1.80
C GLN A 64 -3.58 -4.47 -2.02
N LEU A 65 -4.43 -5.29 -2.65
CA LEU A 65 -5.84 -5.00 -2.89
C LEU A 65 -6.69 -5.81 -1.92
N VAL A 66 -7.64 -5.15 -1.26
CA VAL A 66 -8.59 -5.79 -0.34
C VAL A 66 -9.98 -5.72 -0.95
N TRP A 67 -10.65 -6.86 -1.07
CA TRP A 67 -12.03 -6.95 -1.56
C TRP A 67 -12.96 -7.36 -0.44
N LEU A 68 -14.10 -6.66 -0.34
CA LEU A 68 -15.19 -7.00 0.56
C LEU A 68 -16.34 -7.54 -0.29
N VAL A 69 -16.67 -8.83 -0.12
CA VAL A 69 -17.72 -9.52 -0.88
C VAL A 69 -18.96 -9.59 -0.02
N SER A 70 -20.09 -9.12 -0.56
CA SER A 70 -21.40 -9.20 0.10
C SER A 70 -22.38 -9.89 -0.82
N ALA A 71 -23.09 -10.89 -0.30
CA ALA A 71 -24.19 -11.56 -0.99
C ALA A 71 -25.51 -11.35 -0.22
N PRO A 72 -26.65 -11.27 -0.92
CA PRO A 72 -27.94 -11.25 -0.26
C PRO A 72 -28.23 -12.63 0.36
N GLY A 73 -28.52 -12.68 1.67
CA GLY A 73 -28.83 -13.92 2.39
C GLY A 73 -27.62 -14.54 3.10
N ALA A 74 -27.68 -15.84 3.39
CA ALA A 74 -26.68 -16.56 4.17
C ALA A 74 -25.48 -17.09 3.35
N ASP A 75 -25.46 -16.87 2.04
CA ASP A 75 -24.47 -17.45 1.12
C ASP A 75 -23.21 -16.57 0.93
N GLY A 76 -22.89 -15.73 1.91
CA GLY A 76 -21.75 -14.82 1.85
C GLY A 76 -20.41 -15.53 1.63
N ASP A 77 -20.20 -16.64 2.34
CA ASP A 77 -18.96 -17.43 2.25
C ASP A 77 -18.80 -18.08 0.87
N ALA A 78 -19.90 -18.59 0.30
CA ALA A 78 -19.90 -19.18 -1.04
C ALA A 78 -19.60 -18.12 -2.12
N ALA A 79 -20.15 -16.91 -1.97
CA ALA A 79 -19.87 -15.80 -2.87
C ALA A 79 -18.41 -15.33 -2.77
N ALA A 80 -17.85 -15.28 -1.56
CA ALA A 80 -16.45 -14.94 -1.33
C ALA A 80 -15.51 -15.99 -1.95
N ALA A 81 -15.82 -17.29 -1.76
CA ALA A 81 -15.04 -18.38 -2.35
C ALA A 81 -15.08 -18.38 -3.88
N TRP A 82 -16.27 -18.12 -4.47
CA TRP A 82 -16.39 -17.98 -5.92
C TRP A 82 -15.58 -16.78 -6.44
N TRP A 83 -15.64 -15.64 -5.76
CA TRP A 83 -14.89 -14.45 -6.14
C TRP A 83 -13.38 -14.67 -6.03
N GLN A 84 -12.92 -15.36 -4.98
CA GLN A 84 -11.51 -15.73 -4.85
C GLN A 84 -11.03 -16.57 -6.04
N ALA A 85 -11.80 -17.58 -6.46
CA ALA A 85 -11.43 -18.41 -7.62
C ALA A 85 -11.29 -17.59 -8.92
N GLN A 86 -12.13 -16.56 -9.09
CA GLN A 86 -12.04 -15.64 -10.24
C GLN A 86 -10.75 -14.82 -10.21
N LEU A 87 -10.28 -14.45 -9.02
CA LEU A 87 -9.07 -13.67 -8.82
C LEU A 87 -7.80 -14.51 -9.01
N GLU A 88 -7.81 -15.76 -8.56
CA GLU A 88 -6.72 -16.71 -8.78
C GLU A 88 -6.51 -17.02 -10.27
N ALA A 89 -7.57 -16.94 -11.07
CA ALA A 89 -7.49 -17.12 -12.52
C ALA A 89 -6.81 -15.93 -13.25
N LEU A 90 -6.60 -14.79 -12.59
CA LEU A 90 -5.98 -13.61 -13.20
C LEU A 90 -4.44 -13.68 -13.05
N PRO A 91 -3.68 -13.81 -14.15
CA PRO A 91 -2.23 -13.98 -14.09
C PRO A 91 -1.47 -12.73 -13.60
N MET A 92 -2.15 -11.59 -13.48
CA MET A 92 -1.59 -10.35 -12.93
C MET A 92 -1.51 -10.37 -11.39
N LEU A 93 -2.29 -11.24 -10.74
CA LEU A 93 -2.34 -11.36 -9.28
C LEU A 93 -1.49 -12.57 -8.87
N SER A 94 -0.44 -12.32 -8.09
CA SER A 94 0.55 -13.34 -7.72
C SER A 94 0.24 -14.04 -6.40
N GLU A 95 -0.36 -13.32 -5.45
CA GLU A 95 -0.68 -13.80 -4.11
C GLU A 95 -2.14 -13.46 -3.77
N VAL A 96 -3.06 -14.28 -4.24
CA VAL A 96 -4.47 -14.18 -3.85
C VAL A 96 -4.65 -14.95 -2.54
N SER A 97 -4.95 -14.23 -1.46
CA SER A 97 -5.28 -14.82 -0.16
C SER A 97 -6.79 -14.77 0.06
N GLY A 98 -7.37 -15.94 0.35
CA GLY A 98 -8.79 -16.12 0.63
C GLY A 98 -9.18 -15.92 2.09
N ALA A 99 -10.32 -16.50 2.47
CA ALA A 99 -10.72 -16.62 3.86
C ALA A 99 -9.60 -17.25 4.70
N LEU A 100 -9.31 -16.68 5.87
CA LEU A 100 -8.33 -17.26 6.79
C LEU A 100 -8.79 -18.66 7.19
N ASP A 101 -7.92 -19.64 6.99
CA ASP A 101 -8.17 -20.99 7.50
C ASP A 101 -8.08 -21.01 9.04
N ASP A 102 -8.71 -22.01 9.67
CA ASP A 102 -8.73 -22.15 11.14
C ASP A 102 -7.31 -22.22 11.74
N HIS A 103 -6.35 -22.77 11.00
CA HIS A 103 -4.97 -22.93 11.43
C HIS A 103 -4.16 -21.63 11.35
N GLN A 104 -4.48 -20.73 10.42
CA GLN A 104 -3.98 -19.36 10.33
C GLN A 104 -4.58 -18.54 11.45
N LEU A 105 -5.89 -18.63 11.69
CA LEU A 105 -6.56 -17.99 12.82
C LEU A 105 -5.92 -18.39 14.16
N GLN A 106 -5.65 -19.68 14.37
CA GLN A 106 -5.01 -20.16 15.58
C GLN A 106 -3.55 -19.70 15.72
N ARG A 107 -2.77 -19.70 14.63
CA ARG A 107 -1.41 -19.13 14.62
C ARG A 107 -1.41 -17.64 14.92
N TRP A 108 -2.34 -16.89 14.36
CA TRP A 108 -2.50 -15.47 14.64
C TRP A 108 -2.89 -15.23 16.09
N GLY A 109 -3.84 -15.99 16.62
CA GLY A 109 -4.27 -15.91 18.02
C GLY A 109 -3.14 -16.24 19.01
N SER A 110 -2.37 -17.30 18.75
CA SER A 110 -1.21 -17.66 19.59
C SER A 110 -0.11 -16.61 19.54
N PHE A 111 0.22 -16.09 18.36
CA PHE A 111 1.19 -15.00 18.19
C PHE A 111 0.75 -13.73 18.92
N ALA A 112 -0.51 -13.31 18.74
CA ALA A 112 -1.08 -12.13 19.39
C ALA A 112 -1.10 -12.28 20.91
N TYR A 113 -1.43 -13.48 21.42
CA TYR A 113 -1.37 -13.75 22.86
C TYR A 113 0.05 -13.68 23.42
N GLN A 114 1.03 -14.26 22.72
CA GLN A 114 2.44 -14.23 23.12
C GLN A 114 3.00 -12.81 23.14
N HIS A 115 2.63 -11.97 22.17
CA HIS A 115 3.14 -10.60 22.01
C HIS A 115 2.20 -9.52 22.56
N ARG A 116 1.16 -9.92 23.32
CA ARG A 116 0.11 -9.02 23.82
C ARG A 116 0.66 -7.80 24.56
N ASN A 117 1.75 -7.96 25.31
CA ASN A 117 2.33 -6.88 26.12
C ASN A 117 2.97 -5.77 25.27
N GLY A 118 3.37 -6.08 24.03
CA GLY A 118 3.85 -5.11 23.05
C GLY A 118 2.72 -4.28 22.43
N LEU A 119 1.48 -4.79 22.42
CA LEU A 119 0.29 -4.12 21.91
C LEU A 119 -0.40 -3.21 22.96
N ILE A 120 0.04 -3.28 24.22
CA ILE A 120 -0.49 -2.44 25.29
C ILE A 120 0.10 -1.03 25.14
N ASP A 121 -0.77 -0.07 24.83
CA ASP A 121 -0.42 1.35 24.80
C ASP A 121 0.16 1.83 26.15
N PRO A 122 1.13 2.76 26.18
CA PRO A 122 1.73 3.25 27.41
C PRO A 122 0.71 3.75 28.46
N LEU A 123 -0.41 4.34 28.05
CA LEU A 123 -1.48 4.79 28.96
C LEU A 123 -2.16 3.60 29.63
N THR A 124 -2.47 2.56 28.88
CA THR A 124 -3.04 1.31 29.40
C THR A 124 -2.05 0.60 30.31
N ARG A 125 -0.75 0.60 29.94
CA ARG A 125 0.32 0.05 30.77
C ARG A 125 0.44 0.77 32.11
N ALA A 126 0.40 2.09 32.12
CA ALA A 126 0.44 2.90 33.33
C ALA A 126 -0.79 2.65 34.24
N ARG A 127 -1.98 2.46 33.66
CA ARG A 127 -3.20 2.11 34.42
C ARG A 127 -3.13 0.70 35.02
N LEU A 128 -2.57 -0.26 34.30
CA LEU A 128 -2.36 -1.62 34.81
C LEU A 128 -1.30 -1.66 35.92
N GLN A 129 -0.28 -0.80 35.86
CA GLN A 129 0.71 -0.64 36.93
C GLN A 129 0.10 -0.09 38.23
N HIS A 130 -0.98 0.69 38.14
CA HIS A 130 -1.73 1.21 39.29
C HIS A 130 -2.89 0.31 39.73
N GLY A 131 -2.92 -0.96 39.31
CA GLY A 131 -3.77 -1.99 39.92
C GLY A 131 -5.04 -2.37 39.15
N GLY A 132 -5.20 -1.95 37.89
CA GLY A 132 -6.18 -2.53 36.94
C GLY A 132 -7.68 -2.42 37.28
N GLY A 133 -8.04 -2.01 38.50
CA GLY A 133 -9.42 -2.02 39.00
C GLY A 133 -10.36 -0.99 38.37
N ALA A 134 -9.84 -0.03 37.60
CA ALA A 134 -10.66 0.99 36.95
C ALA A 134 -11.30 0.53 35.61
N ALA A 135 -10.92 -0.64 35.07
CA ALA A 135 -11.38 -1.09 33.75
C ALA A 135 -12.58 -2.06 33.78
N ALA A 136 -13.01 -2.53 34.95
CA ALA A 136 -14.10 -3.51 35.06
C ALA A 136 -15.45 -2.90 35.48
N ALA A 137 -15.54 -1.58 35.67
CA ALA A 137 -16.74 -0.94 36.23
C ALA A 137 -17.64 -0.23 35.21
N ASP A 138 -17.22 -0.07 33.95
CA ASP A 138 -18.00 0.61 32.90
C ASP A 138 -18.17 -0.26 31.63
N ALA A 139 -18.64 -1.51 31.81
CA ALA A 139 -19.17 -2.34 30.73
C ALA A 139 -20.53 -2.91 31.12
#